data_AF-A0A527GFF0-F1
#
_entry.id   AF-A0A527GFF0-F1
#
_cell.length_a   1.000
_cell.length_b   1.000
_cell.length_c   1.000
_cell.angle_alpha   90.00
_cell.angle_beta   90.00
_cell.angle_gamma   90.00
#
_symmetry.space_group_name_H-M   'P 1'
#
loop_
_entity.id
_entity.type
_entity.pdbx_description
1 polymer ?
#
loop_
_entity_poly.entity_id
_entity_poly.type
_entity_poly.pdbx_seq_one_letter_code
_entity_poly.pdbx_strand_id
1 'polypeptide(L)' 'IGPRADVPEWNNQGRGSAPVDPADAADPGVWAISCFFIRAKARGRGITHRLVEGGIDFARQNGARLLEACPMDLSRDSR' A
#
# COMPACT_ATOMS: atom_id res chain seq x y z
N ILE A 1 5.52 -2.22 2.31
CA ILE A 1 5.72 -1.18 1.27
C ILE A 1 6.92 -1.64 0.48
N GLY A 2 6.75 -1.83 -0.81
CA GLY A 2 7.76 -2.45 -1.65
C GLY A 2 7.39 -2.37 -3.13
N PRO A 3 8.30 -2.82 -4.02
CA PRO A 3 8.00 -3.01 -5.43
C PRO A 3 6.76 -3.87 -5.63
N ARG A 4 5.92 -3.50 -6.60
CA ARG A 4 4.73 -4.30 -6.94
C ARG A 4 5.07 -5.69 -7.47
N ALA A 5 6.22 -5.81 -8.14
CA ALA A 5 6.71 -7.05 -8.71
C ALA A 5 7.04 -8.10 -7.64
N ASP A 6 7.36 -7.68 -6.41
CA ASP A 6 7.72 -8.60 -5.31
C ASP A 6 6.49 -9.35 -4.75
N VAL A 7 5.28 -8.89 -5.05
CA VAL A 7 4.02 -9.51 -4.60
C VAL A 7 3.05 -9.68 -5.77
N PRO A 8 3.29 -10.63 -6.68
CA PRO A 8 2.50 -10.78 -7.92
C PRO A 8 1.01 -10.98 -7.67
N GLU A 9 0.62 -11.68 -6.60
CA GLU A 9 -0.78 -11.96 -6.26
C GLU A 9 -1.58 -10.70 -5.95
N TRP A 10 -0.88 -9.62 -5.61
CA TRP A 10 -1.46 -8.31 -5.30
C TRP A 10 -1.87 -7.53 -6.56
N ASN A 11 -1.32 -7.91 -7.70
CA ASN A 11 -1.58 -7.32 -9.02
C ASN A 11 -2.75 -7.99 -9.77
N ASN A 12 -3.33 -9.05 -9.20
CA ASN A 12 -4.41 -9.80 -9.84
C ASN A 12 -5.65 -8.94 -10.11
N GLN A 13 -6.21 -9.10 -11.31
CA GLN A 13 -7.43 -8.44 -11.74
C GLN A 13 -8.60 -8.76 -10.79
N GLY A 14 -9.40 -7.75 -10.45
CA GLY A 14 -10.51 -7.87 -9.50
C GLY A 14 -10.14 -7.67 -8.02
N ARG A 15 -8.86 -7.47 -7.69
CA ARG A 15 -8.46 -6.93 -6.39
C ARG A 15 -8.62 -5.41 -6.39
N GLY A 16 -9.02 -4.83 -5.26
CA GLY A 16 -9.00 -3.36 -5.09
C GLY A 16 -7.59 -2.76 -5.24
N SER A 17 -6.56 -3.59 -5.10
CA SER A 17 -5.16 -3.23 -5.29
C SER A 17 -4.63 -3.42 -6.70
N ALA A 18 -5.42 -3.93 -7.66
CA ALA A 18 -4.93 -4.12 -9.02
C ALA A 18 -4.34 -2.79 -9.57
N PRO A 19 -3.22 -2.84 -10.29
CA PRO A 19 -2.63 -1.62 -10.85
C PRO A 19 -3.59 -1.00 -11.87
N VAL A 20 -3.56 0.32 -11.99
CA VAL A 20 -4.40 1.03 -12.96
C VAL A 20 -3.94 0.72 -14.39
N ASP A 21 -2.63 0.74 -14.61
CA ASP A 21 -2.01 0.23 -15.84
C ASP A 21 -1.39 -1.16 -15.57
N PRO A 22 -1.75 -2.22 -16.31
CA PRO A 22 -1.11 -3.53 -16.18
C PRO A 22 0.42 -3.51 -16.29
N ALA A 23 1.01 -2.57 -17.03
CA ALA A 23 2.46 -2.41 -17.15
C ALA A 23 3.13 -2.07 -15.80
N ASP A 24 2.42 -1.36 -14.91
CA ASP A 24 2.93 -0.97 -13.60
C ASP A 24 3.22 -2.16 -12.67
N ALA A 25 2.62 -3.33 -12.93
CA ALA A 25 2.90 -4.54 -12.16
C ALA A 25 4.34 -5.05 -12.32
N ALA A 26 4.98 -4.76 -13.46
CA ALA A 26 6.31 -5.23 -13.81
C ALA A 26 7.39 -4.13 -13.70
N ASP A 27 7.01 -2.87 -13.46
CA ASP A 27 7.95 -1.76 -13.36
C ASP A 27 8.62 -1.75 -11.97
N PRO A 28 9.96 -1.91 -11.88
CA PRO A 28 10.68 -1.91 -10.60
C PRO A 28 10.63 -0.57 -9.85
N GLY A 29 10.33 0.53 -10.56
CA GLY A 29 10.13 1.86 -10.00
C GLY A 29 8.71 2.10 -9.47
N VAL A 30 7.75 1.19 -9.71
CA VAL A 30 6.40 1.29 -9.16
C VAL A 30 6.29 0.45 -7.90
N TRP A 31 6.07 1.16 -6.80
CA TRP A 31 5.93 0.61 -5.47
C TRP A 31 4.51 0.76 -5.01
N ALA A 32 4.10 -0.05 -4.05
CA ALA A 32 2.80 0.15 -3.45
C ALA A 32 2.73 -0.24 -1.96
N ILE A 33 1.73 0.35 -1.28
CA ILE A 33 1.38 0.11 0.12
C ILE A 33 0.23 -0.91 0.20
N SER A 34 0.51 -2.13 0.67
CA SER A 34 -0.48 -3.22 0.73
C SER A 34 -1.59 -2.99 1.75
N CYS A 35 -1.26 -2.85 3.03
CA CYS A 35 -2.13 -2.36 4.10
C CYS A 35 -1.37 -2.31 5.42
N PHE A 36 -1.88 -1.56 6.39
CA PHE A 36 -1.40 -1.59 7.78
C PHE A 36 -2.46 -2.18 8.69
N PHE A 37 -2.06 -3.15 9.52
CA PHE A 37 -2.94 -3.69 10.56
C PHE A 37 -2.59 -3.07 11.92
N ILE A 38 -3.54 -2.33 12.48
CA ILE A 38 -3.39 -1.72 13.82
C ILE A 38 -4.28 -2.46 14.81
N ARG A 39 -3.68 -2.92 15.92
CA ARG A 39 -4.39 -3.49 17.06
C ARG A 39 -5.47 -2.51 17.55
N ALA A 40 -6.67 -3.00 17.84
CA ALA A 40 -7.82 -2.17 18.23
C ALA A 40 -7.51 -1.15 19.33
N LYS A 41 -6.79 -1.56 20.39
CA LYS A 41 -6.39 -0.69 21.51
C LYS A 41 -5.46 0.47 21.14
N ALA A 42 -4.84 0.42 19.96
CA ALA A 42 -3.91 1.42 19.46
C ALA A 42 -4.51 2.27 18.30
N ARG A 43 -5.74 1.98 17.88
CA ARG A 43 -6.48 2.78 16.87
C ARG A 43 -6.85 4.16 17.45
N GLY A 44 -7.21 5.11 16.58
CA GLY A 44 -7.62 6.46 16.98
C GLY A 44 -6.49 7.38 17.48
N ARG A 45 -5.23 6.94 17.41
CA ARG A 45 -4.04 7.68 17.89
C ARG A 45 -3.16 8.23 16.78
N GLY A 46 -3.64 8.23 15.54
CA GLY A 46 -2.87 8.71 14.38
C GLY A 46 -1.68 7.83 13.95
N ILE A 47 -1.54 6.61 14.48
CA ILE A 47 -0.43 5.69 14.15
C ILE A 47 -0.36 5.39 12.65
N THR A 48 -1.51 5.21 12.00
CA THR A 48 -1.58 4.96 10.55
C THR A 48 -0.92 6.08 9.76
N HIS A 49 -1.12 7.35 10.14
CA HIS A 49 -0.49 8.48 9.44
C HIS A 49 1.03 8.40 9.53
N ARG A 50 1.57 8.08 10.73
CA ARG A 50 3.03 7.93 10.90
C ARG A 50 3.59 6.76 10.11
N LEU A 51 2.85 5.65 10.00
CA LEU A 51 3.26 4.50 9.20
C LEU A 51 3.27 4.83 7.70
N VAL A 52 2.28 5.59 7.22
CA VAL A 52 2.23 6.05 5.84
C VAL A 52 3.39 7.00 5.57
N GLU A 53 3.64 7.98 6.44
CA GLU A 53 4.73 8.95 6.31
C GLU A 53 6.10 8.25 6.24
N GLY A 54 6.43 7.42 7.23
CA GLY A 54 7.69 6.66 7.21
C GLY A 54 7.77 5.68 6.04
N GLY A 55 6.62 5.18 5.58
CA GLY A 55 6.51 4.35 4.40
C GLY A 55 6.82 5.06 3.08
N ILE A 56 6.34 6.30 2.93
CA ILE A 56 6.65 7.17 1.80
C ILE A 56 8.14 7.48 1.79
N ASP A 57 8.71 7.85 2.94
CA ASP A 57 10.14 8.16 3.05
C ASP A 57 11.00 6.94 2.73
N PHE A 58 10.62 5.75 3.22
CA PHE A 58 11.27 4.51 2.86
C PHE A 58 11.24 4.26 1.35
N ALA A 59 10.08 4.38 0.70
CA ALA A 59 9.97 4.18 -0.74
C ALA A 59 10.85 5.17 -1.53
N ARG A 60 10.84 6.46 -1.14
CA ARG A 60 11.68 7.50 -1.77
C ARG A 60 13.17 7.18 -1.65
N GLN A 61 13.63 6.80 -0.46
CA GLN A 61 15.04 6.47 -0.21
C GLN A 61 15.50 5.23 -1.00
N ASN A 62 14.58 4.33 -1.36
CA ASN A 62 14.87 3.12 -2.11
C ASN A 62 14.59 3.25 -3.62
N GLY A 63 14.35 4.47 -4.13
CA GLY A 63 14.26 4.73 -5.56
C GLY A 63 12.87 4.49 -6.18
N ALA A 64 11.81 4.46 -5.38
CA ALA A 64 10.44 4.41 -5.91
C ALA A 64 10.15 5.69 -6.72
N ARG A 65 9.78 5.52 -8.00
CA ARG A 65 9.31 6.59 -8.89
C ARG A 65 7.84 6.91 -8.65
N LEU A 66 7.05 5.87 -8.39
CA LEU A 66 5.63 5.95 -8.10
C LEU A 66 5.33 5.11 -6.87
N LEU A 67 4.47 5.63 -5.99
CA LEU A 67 3.98 4.90 -4.83
C LEU A 67 2.45 4.90 -4.84
N GLU A 68 1.87 3.73 -5.03
CA GLU A 68 0.42 3.56 -5.05
C GLU A 68 -0.10 3.04 -3.70
N ALA A 69 -1.34 3.36 -3.38
CA ALA A 69 -2.05 2.82 -2.22
C ALA A 69 -3.53 2.66 -2.56
N CYS A 70 -4.14 1.60 -2.02
CA CYS A 70 -5.58 1.40 -2.10
C CYS A 70 -6.18 1.63 -0.70
N PRO A 71 -6.60 2.87 -0.37
CA PRO A 71 -7.27 3.12 0.89
C PRO A 71 -8.64 2.45 0.91
N MET A 72 -9.03 1.90 2.05
CA MET A 72 -10.41 1.48 2.27
C MET A 72 -11.22 2.65 2.82
N ASP A 73 -12.22 3.09 2.04
CA ASP A 73 -13.13 4.18 2.42
C ASP A 73 -14.13 3.74 3.51
N LEU A 74 -14.58 2.48 3.44
CA LEU A 74 -15.50 1.88 4.41
C LEU A 74 -14.87 0.66 5.08
N SER A 75 -14.63 0.77 6.38
CA SER A 75 -14.33 -0.39 7.22
C SER A 75 -15.62 -1.19 7.43
N ARG A 76 -15.77 -2.36 6.80
CA ARG A 76 -16.80 -3.36 7.16
C ARG A 76 -16.46 -4.06 8.49
N ASP A 77 -16.03 -3.31 9.49
CA ASP A 77 -15.87 -3.82 10.86
C ASP A 77 -17.20 -3.54 11.57
N SER A 78 -18.04 -4.57 11.73
CA SER A 78 -19.32 -4.51 12.45
C SER A 78 -19.16 -4.78 13.95
N ARG A 79 -17.94 -4.66 14.48
CA ARG A 79 -17.65 -4.83 15.91
C ARG A 79 -17.75 -3.52 16.69
#